data_AF-A0A8J2TTY3-F1
#
_entry.id   AF-A0A8J2TTY3-F1
#
_cell.length_a   1.000
_cell.length_b   1.000
_cell.length_c   1.000
_cell.angle_alpha   90.00
_cell.angle_beta   90.00
_cell.angle_gamma   90.00
#
_symmetry.space_group_name_H-M   'P 1'
#
loop_
_entity.id
_entity.type
_entity.pdbx_description
1 polymer ?
#
loop_
_entity_poly.entity_id
_entity_poly.type
_entity_poly.pdbx_seq_one_letter_code
_entity_poly.pdbx_strand_id
1 'polypeptide(L)'
;MIHKESKIIGTYNDYFGDRIELNADSTFKFNYAFDLISSWSIGKWNVKSDTIYFETNLVMDTLTIRDLNNKIIRDSLVLSDDTKIDRIELIDNISSILSSGGQNRKKVPEKLFWKNNKLYRFDSIGRLDLRRVDGFWTNKKYNTYFVKSEM
;
A
#
# COMPACT_ATOMS: atom_id res chain seq x y z
N MET A 1 -16.07 17.54 -15.49
CA MET A 1 -15.25 16.91 -14.43
C MET A 1 -14.85 15.45 -14.73
N ILE A 2 -15.62 14.70 -15.53
CA ILE A 2 -15.45 13.26 -15.78
C ILE A 2 -14.15 12.88 -16.54
N HIS A 3 -13.56 13.78 -17.33
CA HIS A 3 -12.39 13.46 -18.16
C HIS A 3 -11.05 13.32 -17.41
N LYS A 4 -10.90 13.92 -16.22
CA LYS A 4 -9.60 13.94 -15.54
C LYS A 4 -9.35 12.65 -14.75
N GLU A 5 -10.36 12.15 -14.05
CA GLU A 5 -10.30 10.91 -13.29
C GLU A 5 -10.00 9.72 -14.20
N SER A 6 -10.60 9.68 -15.39
CA SER A 6 -10.31 8.66 -16.40
C SER A 6 -8.82 8.58 -16.80
N LYS A 7 -8.09 9.70 -16.76
CA LYS A 7 -6.66 9.73 -17.09
C LYS A 7 -5.77 9.33 -15.91
N ILE A 8 -6.26 9.50 -14.69
CA ILE A 8 -5.55 9.17 -13.44
C ILE A 8 -5.57 7.65 -13.20
N ILE A 9 -6.67 6.98 -13.52
CA ILE A 9 -6.82 5.52 -13.38
C ILE A 9 -5.68 4.77 -14.08
N GLY A 10 -5.13 3.76 -13.41
CA GLY A 10 -4.06 2.91 -13.94
C GLY A 10 -3.07 2.45 -12.87
N THR A 11 -2.05 1.71 -13.32
CA THR A 11 -0.95 1.26 -12.45
C THR A 11 0.23 2.22 -12.55
N TYR A 12 0.82 2.53 -11.41
CA TYR A 12 1.99 3.39 -11.26
C TYR A 12 3.06 2.65 -10.48
N ASN A 13 4.30 2.70 -10.96
CA ASN A 13 5.43 2.07 -10.30
C ASN A 13 6.52 3.11 -10.05
N ASP A 14 7.22 2.99 -8.93
CA ASP A 14 8.48 3.68 -8.71
C ASP A 14 9.67 2.72 -8.86
N TYR A 15 10.88 3.27 -8.77
CA TYR A 15 12.10 2.48 -8.88
C TYR A 15 12.37 1.61 -7.63
N PHE A 16 11.81 1.97 -6.48
CA PHE A 16 12.12 1.39 -5.17
C PHE A 16 11.16 0.26 -4.78
N GLY A 17 10.43 -0.30 -5.74
CA GLY A 17 9.52 -1.42 -5.53
C GLY A 17 8.12 -1.03 -5.07
N ASP A 18 7.79 0.27 -5.01
CA ASP A 18 6.44 0.72 -4.72
C ASP A 18 5.56 0.69 -5.98
N ARG A 19 4.37 0.12 -5.84
CA ARG A 19 3.33 0.04 -6.88
C ARG A 19 2.00 0.53 -6.35
N ILE A 20 1.36 1.46 -7.06
CA ILE A 20 0.01 1.96 -6.78
C ILE A 20 -0.87 1.64 -7.98
N GLU A 21 -1.98 0.95 -7.74
CA GLU A 21 -3.04 0.72 -8.70
C GLU A 21 -4.26 1.55 -8.31
N LEU A 22 -4.71 2.42 -9.20
CA LEU A 22 -5.90 3.27 -9.04
C LEU A 22 -7.01 2.74 -9.93
N ASN A 23 -8.10 2.28 -9.32
CA ASN A 23 -9.25 1.70 -10.00
C ASN A 23 -10.34 2.75 -10.28
N ALA A 24 -11.20 2.46 -11.28
CA ALA A 24 -12.29 3.35 -11.69
C ALA A 24 -13.39 3.55 -10.65
N ASP A 25 -13.51 2.64 -9.69
CA ASP A 25 -14.47 2.65 -8.59
C ASP A 25 -13.96 3.42 -7.35
N SER A 26 -12.95 4.27 -7.53
CA SER A 26 -12.29 5.02 -6.44
C SER A 26 -11.59 4.14 -5.40
N THR A 27 -11.31 2.87 -5.70
CA THR A 27 -10.47 2.01 -4.85
C THR A 27 -9.01 2.03 -5.32
N PHE A 28 -8.09 1.77 -4.40
CA PHE A 28 -6.68 1.57 -4.75
C PHE A 28 -6.10 0.31 -4.11
N LYS A 29 -5.03 -0.18 -4.73
CA LYS A 29 -4.13 -1.17 -4.15
C LYS A 29 -2.70 -0.65 -4.16
N PHE A 30 -2.07 -0.62 -3.00
CA PHE A 30 -0.66 -0.34 -2.84
C PHE A 30 0.08 -1.65 -2.55
N ASN A 31 1.22 -1.84 -3.22
CA ASN A 31 2.14 -2.92 -2.91
C ASN A 31 3.55 -2.35 -2.84
N TYR A 32 4.35 -2.90 -1.94
CA TYR A 32 5.77 -2.73 -1.86
C TYR A 32 6.41 -4.10 -1.85
N ALA A 33 7.44 -4.29 -2.66
CA ALA A 33 8.28 -5.46 -2.60
C ALA A 33 9.74 -5.07 -2.85
N PHE A 34 10.61 -5.45 -1.93
CA PHE A 34 12.06 -5.32 -2.10
C PHE A 34 12.75 -6.44 -1.35
N ASP A 35 13.53 -7.24 -2.07
CA ASP A 35 14.19 -8.44 -1.55
C ASP A 35 13.15 -9.39 -0.89
N LEU A 36 13.32 -9.74 0.38
CA LEU A 36 12.40 -10.62 1.12
C LEU A 36 11.25 -9.86 1.83
N ILE A 37 11.24 -8.53 1.76
CA ILE A 37 10.27 -7.70 2.47
C ILE A 37 9.15 -7.30 1.53
N SER A 38 7.91 -7.46 1.99
CA SER A 38 6.74 -6.98 1.26
C SER A 38 5.75 -6.25 2.15
N SER A 39 4.95 -5.40 1.53
CA SER A 39 3.82 -4.76 2.17
C SER A 39 2.69 -4.61 1.17
N TRP A 40 1.46 -4.72 1.63
CA TRP A 40 0.30 -4.36 0.81
C TRP A 40 -0.67 -3.51 1.63
N SER A 41 -1.44 -2.67 0.94
CA SER A 41 -2.52 -1.89 1.53
C SER A 41 -3.62 -1.71 0.49
N ILE A 42 -4.88 -1.66 0.92
CA ILE A 42 -6.01 -1.32 0.06
C ILE A 42 -6.78 -0.15 0.67
N GLY A 43 -7.60 0.50 -0.13
CA GLY A 43 -8.40 1.59 0.39
C GLY A 43 -9.14 2.36 -0.69
N LYS A 44 -9.52 3.59 -0.35
CA LYS A 44 -10.19 4.52 -1.26
C LYS A 44 -9.27 5.67 -1.63
N TRP A 45 -9.50 6.23 -2.81
CA TRP A 45 -8.84 7.46 -3.23
C TRP A 45 -9.86 8.46 -3.74
N ASN A 46 -9.50 9.74 -3.63
CA ASN A 46 -10.24 10.83 -4.26
C ASN A 46 -9.27 11.86 -4.82
N VAL A 47 -9.78 12.77 -5.67
CA VAL A 47 -8.99 13.84 -6.27
C VAL A 47 -9.54 15.19 -5.89
N LYS A 48 -8.67 16.06 -5.39
CA LYS A 48 -8.94 17.49 -5.25
C LYS A 48 -7.94 18.27 -6.10
N SER A 49 -8.44 18.93 -7.14
CA SER A 49 -7.61 19.58 -8.17
C SER A 49 -6.66 18.57 -8.84
N ASP A 50 -5.36 18.66 -8.59
CA ASP A 50 -4.32 17.77 -9.14
C ASP A 50 -3.75 16.81 -8.08
N THR A 51 -4.31 16.81 -6.87
CA THR A 51 -3.79 16.00 -5.76
C THR A 51 -4.74 14.84 -5.50
N ILE A 52 -4.19 13.63 -5.51
CA ILE A 52 -4.85 12.39 -5.12
C ILE A 52 -4.66 12.21 -3.63
N TYR A 53 -5.72 11.93 -2.88
CA TYR A 53 -5.68 11.61 -1.46
C TYR A 53 -6.04 10.14 -1.25
N PHE A 54 -5.34 9.49 -0.34
CA PHE A 54 -5.48 8.06 -0.05
C PHE A 54 -6.02 7.86 1.37
N GLU A 55 -7.03 7.01 1.48
CA GLU A 55 -7.58 6.54 2.74
C GLU A 55 -7.42 5.02 2.80
N THR A 56 -6.52 4.54 3.67
CA THR A 56 -6.24 3.11 3.80
C THR A 56 -7.30 2.44 4.66
N ASN A 57 -7.84 1.33 4.18
CA ASN A 57 -8.76 0.48 4.93
C ASN A 57 -7.98 -0.69 5.54
N LEU A 58 -8.16 -0.92 6.83
CA LEU A 58 -7.58 -2.09 7.50
C LEU A 58 -8.45 -3.32 7.27
N VAL A 59 -7.83 -4.42 6.85
CA VAL A 59 -8.45 -5.75 6.82
C VAL A 59 -8.08 -6.46 8.12
N MET A 60 -9.08 -6.93 8.85
CA MET A 60 -8.92 -7.50 10.18
C MET A 60 -9.43 -8.94 10.20
N ASP A 61 -8.64 -9.85 10.72
CA ASP A 61 -9.03 -11.24 10.98
C ASP A 61 -9.51 -11.43 12.41
N THR A 62 -10.32 -12.47 12.61
CA THR A 62 -10.71 -12.93 13.94
C THR A 62 -9.74 -14.01 14.40
N LEU A 63 -8.85 -13.66 15.33
CA LEU A 63 -8.00 -14.62 16.03
C LEU A 63 -8.79 -15.34 17.12
N THR A 64 -8.93 -16.65 16.98
CA THR A 64 -9.54 -17.52 18.00
C THR A 64 -8.47 -17.97 18.98
N ILE A 65 -8.74 -17.85 20.27
CA ILE A 65 -7.83 -18.28 21.34
C ILE A 65 -8.50 -19.37 22.14
N ARG A 66 -7.84 -20.53 22.23
CA ARG A 66 -8.36 -21.75 22.84
C ARG A 66 -7.58 -22.17 24.08
N ASP A 67 -8.23 -22.88 24.98
CA ASP A 67 -7.58 -23.55 26.11
C ASP A 67 -6.95 -24.88 25.69
N LEU A 68 -6.31 -25.55 26.64
CA LEU A 68 -5.71 -26.88 26.44
C LEU A 68 -6.74 -27.96 26.07
N ASN A 69 -8.03 -27.72 26.33
CA ASN A 69 -9.14 -28.62 25.98
C ASN A 69 -9.81 -28.22 24.65
N ASN A 70 -9.17 -27.36 23.86
CA ASN A 70 -9.64 -26.86 22.57
C ASN A 70 -10.94 -26.01 22.62
N LYS A 71 -11.35 -25.57 23.82
CA LYS A 71 -12.50 -24.69 24.01
C LYS A 71 -12.09 -23.25 23.73
N ILE A 72 -12.91 -22.53 22.97
CA ILE A 72 -12.71 -21.09 22.72
C ILE A 72 -12.82 -20.34 24.04
N ILE A 73 -11.75 -19.65 24.42
CA ILE A 73 -11.70 -18.77 25.59
C ILE A 73 -12.07 -17.35 25.19
N ARG A 74 -11.54 -16.87 24.07
CA ARG A 74 -11.75 -15.50 23.58
C ARG A 74 -11.49 -15.40 22.08
N ASP A 75 -12.11 -14.40 21.47
CA ASP A 75 -11.77 -13.90 20.14
C ASP A 75 -11.04 -12.56 20.26
N SER A 76 -10.19 -12.24 19.29
CA SER A 76 -9.48 -10.96 19.19
C SER A 76 -9.37 -10.55 17.72
N LEU A 77 -9.30 -9.24 17.46
CA LEU A 77 -9.06 -8.72 16.11
C LEU A 77 -7.57 -8.50 15.89
N VAL A 78 -7.04 -8.99 14.79
CA VAL A 78 -5.64 -8.81 14.37
C VAL A 78 -5.60 -8.36 12.91
N LEU A 79 -4.51 -7.71 12.50
CA LEU A 79 -4.32 -7.37 11.08
C LEU A 79 -4.24 -8.65 10.26
N SER A 80 -5.02 -8.71 9.18
CA SER A 80 -4.92 -9.81 8.22
C SER A 80 -3.61 -9.76 7.46
N ASP A 81 -3.09 -10.93 7.11
CA ASP A 81 -1.90 -11.10 6.28
C ASP A 81 -2.21 -10.95 4.78
N ASP A 82 -3.47 -11.08 4.39
CA ASP A 82 -3.98 -10.91 3.04
C ASP A 82 -5.27 -10.04 2.96
N THR A 83 -5.83 -9.91 1.77
CA THR A 83 -7.00 -9.03 1.53
C THR A 83 -8.34 -9.63 1.94
N LYS A 84 -8.37 -10.84 2.48
CA LYS A 84 -9.58 -11.56 2.88
C LYS A 84 -9.74 -11.50 4.39
N ILE A 85 -10.98 -11.54 4.84
CA ILE A 85 -11.31 -11.59 6.26
C ILE A 85 -11.54 -13.04 6.61
N ASP A 86 -10.71 -13.57 7.49
CA ASP A 86 -10.78 -14.96 7.93
C ASP A 86 -10.81 -15.07 9.45
N ARG A 87 -11.15 -16.28 9.91
CA ARG A 87 -10.97 -16.68 11.31
C ARG A 87 -9.73 -17.56 11.37
N ILE A 88 -8.74 -17.11 12.13
CA ILE A 88 -7.42 -17.75 12.21
C ILE A 88 -7.14 -18.26 13.62
N GLU A 89 -6.24 -19.24 13.73
CA GLU A 89 -5.75 -19.74 15.01
C GLU A 89 -4.42 -19.06 15.39
N LEU A 90 -3.97 -19.27 16.63
CA LEU A 90 -2.77 -18.61 17.15
C LEU A 90 -1.51 -18.90 16.34
N ILE A 91 -1.37 -20.12 15.82
CA ILE A 91 -0.19 -20.53 15.04
C ILE A 91 -0.10 -19.79 13.71
N ASP A 92 -1.23 -19.57 13.05
CA ASP A 92 -1.32 -18.83 11.79
C ASP A 92 -0.93 -17.36 12.00
N ASN A 93 -1.44 -16.76 13.09
CA ASN A 93 -1.07 -15.40 13.48
C ASN A 93 0.41 -15.25 13.85
N ILE A 94 1.02 -16.25 14.50
CA ILE A 94 2.48 -16.22 14.77
C ILE A 94 3.25 -16.28 13.46
N SER A 95 2.84 -17.15 12.52
CA SER A 95 3.44 -17.26 11.19
C SER A 95 3.37 -15.93 10.43
N SER A 96 2.22 -15.25 10.43
CA SER A 96 2.05 -13.97 9.75
C SER A 96 2.91 -12.86 10.36
N ILE A 97 3.03 -12.81 11.70
CA ILE A 97 3.87 -11.85 12.42
C ILE A 97 5.34 -12.03 12.06
N LEU A 98 5.80 -13.28 11.99
CA LEU A 98 7.20 -13.64 11.67
C LEU A 98 7.52 -13.52 10.18
N SER A 99 6.50 -13.48 9.32
CA SER A 99 6.69 -13.23 7.90
C SER A 99 7.27 -11.82 7.67
N SER A 100 8.12 -11.70 6.66
CA SER A 100 8.65 -10.40 6.21
C SER A 100 7.64 -9.61 5.36
N GLY A 101 6.40 -10.11 5.26
CA GLY A 101 5.31 -9.53 4.50
C GLY A 101 4.16 -9.04 5.37
N GLY A 102 3.12 -8.55 4.70
CA GLY A 102 1.82 -8.31 5.30
C GLY A 102 1.27 -6.91 5.09
N GLN A 103 0.22 -6.61 5.82
CA GLN A 103 -0.55 -5.39 5.64
C GLN A 103 0.13 -4.17 6.25
N ASN A 104 0.16 -3.06 5.50
CA ASN A 104 0.57 -1.74 5.97
C ASN A 104 1.92 -1.68 6.72
N ARG A 105 2.84 -2.62 6.43
CA ARG A 105 4.23 -2.62 6.94
C ARG A 105 5.03 -1.45 6.38
N LYS A 106 4.70 -1.03 5.15
CA LYS A 106 5.10 0.24 4.54
C LYS A 106 3.86 1.10 4.33
N LYS A 107 3.88 2.31 4.90
CA LYS A 107 2.76 3.24 4.80
C LYS A 107 2.56 3.74 3.37
N VAL A 108 1.31 3.76 2.94
CA VAL A 108 0.89 4.45 1.71
C VAL A 108 1.09 5.95 1.90
N PRO A 109 1.58 6.70 0.89
CA PRO A 109 1.58 8.16 0.95
C PRO A 109 0.16 8.70 1.15
N GLU A 110 -0.03 9.63 2.09
CA GLU A 110 -1.36 10.22 2.36
C GLU A 110 -1.96 10.93 1.14
N LYS A 111 -1.09 11.52 0.32
CA LYS A 111 -1.46 12.21 -0.91
C LYS A 111 -0.32 12.23 -1.90
N LEU A 112 -0.66 12.29 -3.18
CA LEU A 112 0.28 12.40 -4.30
C LEU A 112 -0.22 13.44 -5.29
N PHE A 113 0.69 14.22 -5.84
CA PHE A 113 0.37 15.18 -6.90
C PHE A 113 0.47 14.50 -8.27
N TRP A 114 -0.60 14.54 -9.05
CA TRP A 114 -0.66 13.95 -10.38
C TRP A 114 -0.37 14.99 -11.46
N LYS A 115 0.63 14.70 -12.32
CA LYS A 115 0.93 15.51 -13.50
C LYS A 115 1.63 14.66 -14.55
N ASN A 116 1.17 14.75 -15.80
CA ASN A 116 1.80 14.09 -16.97
C ASN A 116 2.08 12.60 -16.73
N ASN A 117 1.08 11.84 -16.30
CA ASN A 117 1.19 10.40 -16.02
C ASN A 117 2.23 10.04 -14.93
N LYS A 118 2.52 10.97 -14.02
CA LYS A 118 3.40 10.75 -12.88
C LYS A 118 2.70 11.12 -11.58
N LEU A 119 3.05 10.42 -10.51
CA LEU A 119 2.63 10.71 -9.15
C LEU A 119 3.82 11.18 -8.33
N TYR A 120 3.80 12.44 -7.92
CA TYR A 120 4.84 13.08 -7.14
C TYR A 120 4.52 13.01 -5.66
N ARG A 121 5.51 12.62 -4.87
CA ARG A 121 5.45 12.67 -3.40
C ARG A 121 5.56 14.12 -2.93
N PHE A 122 5.09 14.36 -1.72
CA PHE A 122 5.38 15.58 -0.99
C PHE A 122 6.55 15.33 -0.04
N ASP A 123 7.43 16.32 0.12
CA ASP A 123 8.47 16.32 1.14
C ASP A 123 7.90 16.67 2.53
N SER A 124 8.76 16.69 3.54
CA SER A 124 8.37 16.97 4.93
C SER A 124 7.80 18.38 5.16
N ILE A 125 8.04 19.33 4.25
CA ILE A 125 7.53 20.70 4.31
C ILE A 125 6.33 20.93 3.38
N GLY A 126 5.85 19.87 2.71
CA GLY A 126 4.66 19.91 1.85
C GLY A 126 4.91 20.41 0.43
N ARG A 127 6.15 20.46 -0.05
CA ARG A 127 6.51 20.75 -1.45
C ARG A 127 6.64 19.46 -2.24
N LEU A 128 6.61 19.54 -3.58
CA LEU A 128 6.83 18.36 -4.42
C LEU A 128 8.27 17.85 -4.26
N ASP A 129 8.41 16.56 -3.97
CA ASP A 129 9.70 15.88 -3.95
C ASP A 129 10.14 15.58 -5.39
N LEU A 130 11.06 16.40 -5.89
CA LEU A 130 11.67 16.28 -7.22
C LEU A 130 13.09 15.71 -7.17
N ARG A 131 13.50 15.19 -6.00
CA ARG A 131 14.87 14.69 -5.81
C ARG A 131 15.12 13.43 -6.63
N ARG A 132 16.40 13.20 -6.88
CA ARG A 132 16.91 11.92 -7.36
C ARG A 132 17.80 11.32 -6.27
N VAL A 133 17.51 10.09 -5.88
CA VAL A 133 18.24 9.38 -4.82
C VAL A 133 19.00 8.21 -5.41
N ASP A 134 20.10 7.83 -4.78
CA ASP A 134 20.94 6.71 -5.24
C ASP A 134 20.14 5.40 -5.18
N GLY A 135 20.30 4.57 -6.21
CA GLY A 135 19.69 3.25 -6.25
C GLY A 135 20.42 2.28 -5.33
N PHE A 136 19.73 1.22 -4.92
CA PHE A 136 20.37 0.11 -4.22
C PHE A 136 21.50 -0.47 -5.09
N TRP A 137 22.67 -0.65 -4.49
CA TRP A 137 23.84 -1.32 -5.11
C TRP A 137 24.43 -0.64 -6.35
N THR A 138 24.03 0.58 -6.69
CA THR A 138 24.57 1.30 -7.86
C THR A 138 24.79 2.79 -7.54
N ASN A 139 25.75 3.42 -8.22
CA ASN A 139 25.93 4.87 -8.17
C ASN A 139 24.95 5.64 -9.07
N LYS A 140 23.92 4.96 -9.61
CA LYS A 140 22.90 5.58 -10.46
C LYS A 140 21.83 6.22 -9.59
N LYS A 141 21.38 7.41 -10.01
CA LYS A 141 20.33 8.17 -9.32
C LYS A 141 18.97 8.02 -10.00
N TYR A 142 17.95 7.71 -9.23
CA TYR A 142 16.59 7.48 -9.69
C TYR A 142 15.63 8.51 -9.11
N ASN A 143 14.60 8.86 -9.87
CA ASN A 143 13.57 9.78 -9.39
C ASN A 143 12.70 9.08 -8.33
N THR A 144 12.15 9.86 -7.39
CA THR A 144 11.28 9.36 -6.32
C THR A 144 9.78 9.34 -6.68
N TYR A 145 9.41 9.85 -7.85
CA TYR A 145 8.03 9.82 -8.33
C TYR A 145 7.67 8.46 -8.94
N PHE A 146 6.37 8.14 -8.92
CA PHE A 146 5.84 7.01 -9.65
C PHE A 146 5.58 7.38 -11.10
N VAL A 147 5.81 6.43 -12.00
CA VAL A 147 5.49 6.53 -13.43
C VAL A 147 4.35 5.60 -13.75
N LYS A 148 3.35 6.09 -14.47
CA LYS A 148 2.26 5.25 -14.98
C LYS A 148 2.84 4.22 -15.93
N SER A 149 2.56 2.94 -15.67
CA SER A 149 2.85 1.89 -16.64
C SER A 149 1.90 2.03 -17.83
N GLU A 150 2.46 1.95 -19.03
CA GLU A 150 1.66 1.75 -20.23
C GLU A 150 1.10 0.32 -20.19
N MET A 151 -0.21 0.19 -20.45
CA MET A 151 -0.83 -1.10 -20.78
C MET A 151 -0.63 -1.36 -22.27
#